data_AF-A0A2K3N8R6-F1
#
_entry.id   AF-A0A2K3N8R6-F1
#
_cell.length_a   1.000
_cell.length_b   1.000
_cell.length_c   1.000
_cell.angle_alpha   90.00
_cell.angle_beta   90.00
_cell.angle_gamma   90.00
#
_symmetry.space_group_name_H-M   'P 1'
#
loop_
_entity.id
_entity.type
_entity.pdbx_description
1 polymer ?
#
loop_
_entity_poly.entity_id
_entity_poly.type
_entity_poly.pdbx_seq_one_letter_code
_entity_poly.pdbx_strand_id
1 'polypeptide(L)'
;GLVQSWAAIVMGILSGSIPWVTMMILHKKSSLLQKVDDTLGVFHTHAVAGLLGGLLTGLFAEPALCRLLLPVTNSRGAFYGGSGGVQFLKQLVAALFVIGWNIVSTTIILLVIQIFIPLRMPDEQLEIGDDAAHGEEAYALWGDGEKYDPTRHGSLNTGTTGVSPYVNGARGVTINL
;
A
#
# COMPACT_ATOMS: atom_id res chain seq x y z
N GLY A 1 23.03 -5.13 -6.91
CA GLY A 1 24.32 -4.89 -7.58
C GLY A 1 25.51 -4.92 -6.65
N LEU A 2 25.39 -4.46 -5.40
CA LEU A 2 26.54 -4.30 -4.49
C LEU A 2 26.76 -5.47 -3.52
N VAL A 3 25.91 -6.48 -3.55
CA VAL A 3 25.91 -7.58 -2.58
C VAL A 3 26.14 -8.92 -3.29
N GLN A 4 26.69 -9.89 -2.55
CA GLN A 4 26.86 -11.26 -3.02
C GLN A 4 25.51 -11.96 -3.26
N SER A 5 25.47 -12.96 -4.14
CA SER A 5 24.23 -13.67 -4.50
C SER A 5 23.54 -14.33 -3.30
N TRP A 6 24.30 -14.91 -2.37
CA TRP A 6 23.72 -15.50 -1.16
C TRP A 6 23.06 -14.44 -0.26
N ALA A 7 23.67 -13.25 -0.16
CA ALA A 7 23.13 -12.15 0.63
C ALA A 7 21.87 -11.58 -0.04
N ALA A 8 21.84 -11.54 -1.38
CA ALA A 8 20.65 -11.15 -2.13
C ALA A 8 19.44 -12.07 -1.84
N ILE A 9 19.66 -13.38 -1.69
CA ILE A 9 18.60 -14.33 -1.30
C ILE A 9 18.06 -13.98 0.09
N VAL A 10 18.94 -13.75 1.06
CA VAL A 10 18.54 -13.36 2.43
C VAL A 10 17.77 -12.04 2.41
N MET A 11 18.28 -11.03 1.69
CA MET A 11 17.60 -9.74 1.53
C MET A 11 16.22 -9.90 0.90
N GLY A 12 16.06 -10.79 -0.10
CA GLY A 12 14.77 -11.09 -0.72
C GLY A 12 13.76 -11.70 0.24
N ILE A 13 14.18 -12.69 1.03
CA ILE A 13 13.33 -13.33 2.05
C ILE A 13 12.87 -12.30 3.09
N LEU A 14 13.80 -11.47 3.58
CA LEU A 14 13.48 -10.41 4.54
C LEU A 14 12.56 -9.34 3.93
N SER A 15 12.80 -8.95 2.68
CA SER A 15 11.98 -7.96 1.96
C SER A 15 10.58 -8.46 1.63
N GLY A 16 10.34 -9.78 1.56
CA GLY A 16 8.99 -10.33 1.44
C GLY A 16 8.30 -10.47 2.80
N SER A 17 9.00 -11.04 3.78
CA SER A 17 8.42 -11.38 5.08
C SER A 17 8.16 -10.17 5.99
N ILE A 18 9.08 -9.22 6.08
CA ILE A 18 8.95 -8.08 7.00
C ILE A 18 7.81 -7.15 6.58
N PRO A 19 7.71 -6.67 5.33
CA PRO A 19 6.55 -5.89 4.88
C PRO A 19 5.23 -6.60 5.12
N TRP A 20 5.15 -7.91 4.83
CA TRP A 20 3.96 -8.71 5.09
C TRP A 20 3.58 -8.71 6.58
N VAL A 21 4.54 -8.95 7.48
CA VAL A 21 4.32 -8.88 8.93
C VAL A 21 3.84 -7.49 9.35
N THR A 22 4.46 -6.43 8.81
CA THR A 22 4.06 -5.06 9.16
C THR A 22 2.63 -4.74 8.70
N MET A 23 2.24 -5.21 7.52
CA MET A 23 0.91 -4.98 6.96
C MET A 23 -0.17 -5.82 7.66
N MET A 24 0.09 -7.10 7.93
CA MET A 24 -0.95 -8.02 8.45
C MET A 24 -1.07 -8.01 9.96
N ILE A 25 0.04 -7.80 10.68
CA ILE A 25 0.10 -7.93 12.14
C ILE A 25 0.24 -6.56 12.80
N LEU A 26 1.23 -5.77 12.40
CA LEU A 26 1.52 -4.49 13.06
C LEU A 26 0.44 -3.46 12.80
N HIS A 27 -0.07 -3.38 11.57
CA HIS A 27 -1.17 -2.47 11.22
C HIS A 27 -2.40 -2.72 12.10
N LYS A 28 -2.79 -4.00 12.33
CA LYS A 28 -3.95 -4.36 13.16
C LYS A 28 -3.76 -4.11 14.65
N LYS A 29 -2.52 -4.10 15.15
CA LYS A 29 -2.22 -3.90 16.58
C LYS A 29 -1.96 -2.44 16.94
N SER A 30 -1.57 -1.62 15.97
CA SER A 30 -1.21 -0.23 16.22
C SER A 30 -2.36 0.71 15.89
N SER A 31 -2.96 1.31 16.92
CA SER A 31 -4.01 2.32 16.76
C SER A 31 -3.56 3.52 15.91
N LEU A 32 -2.27 3.83 15.88
CA LEU A 32 -1.73 4.90 15.03
C LEU A 32 -1.74 4.50 13.54
N LEU A 33 -1.38 3.26 13.21
CA LEU A 33 -1.36 2.80 11.82
C LEU A 33 -2.78 2.60 11.28
N GLN A 34 -3.74 2.23 12.14
CA GLN A 34 -5.15 2.14 11.74
C GLN A 34 -5.78 3.47 11.37
N LYS A 35 -5.21 4.60 11.83
CA LYS A 35 -5.67 5.94 11.43
C LYS A 35 -5.09 6.37 10.08
N VAL A 36 -4.10 5.64 9.56
CA VAL A 36 -3.50 5.92 8.26
C VAL A 36 -4.28 5.15 7.20
N ASP A 37 -5.02 5.89 6.38
CA ASP A 37 -5.80 5.37 5.25
C ASP A 37 -4.88 5.06 4.06
N ASP A 38 -4.11 3.96 4.16
CA ASP A 38 -3.22 3.45 3.11
C ASP A 38 -3.89 2.27 2.38
N THR A 39 -4.81 2.60 1.46
CA THR A 39 -5.66 1.64 0.74
C THR A 39 -4.86 0.58 -0.05
N LEU A 40 -3.72 0.97 -0.61
CA LEU A 40 -2.87 0.11 -1.43
C LEU A 40 -1.73 -0.55 -0.62
N GLY A 41 -1.57 -0.23 0.66
CA GLY A 41 -0.47 -0.74 1.49
C GLY A 41 0.91 -0.28 1.03
N VAL A 42 1.01 0.90 0.39
CA VAL A 42 2.24 1.44 -0.19
C VAL A 42 3.28 1.69 0.90
N PHE A 43 2.86 2.15 2.08
CA PHE A 43 3.78 2.40 3.20
C PHE A 43 4.55 1.14 3.58
N HIS A 44 3.86 0.01 3.71
CA HIS A 44 4.46 -1.25 4.10
C HIS A 44 5.35 -1.84 2.98
N THR A 45 4.81 -1.86 1.76
CA THR A 45 5.48 -2.50 0.62
C THR A 45 6.63 -1.69 0.05
N HIS A 46 6.63 -0.36 0.22
CA HIS A 46 7.65 0.53 -0.34
C HIS A 46 8.50 1.18 0.76
N ALA A 47 7.90 1.86 1.74
CA ALA A 47 8.67 2.60 2.74
C ALA A 47 9.42 1.65 3.70
N VAL A 48 8.72 0.66 4.27
CA VAL A 48 9.36 -0.32 5.17
C VAL A 48 10.33 -1.21 4.41
N ALA A 49 9.92 -1.75 3.25
CA ALA A 49 10.79 -2.60 2.42
C ALA A 49 12.03 -1.84 1.91
N GLY A 50 11.85 -0.58 1.48
CA GLY A 50 12.93 0.27 1.00
C GLY A 50 13.92 0.64 2.11
N LEU A 51 13.43 1.01 3.30
CA LEU A 51 14.29 1.26 4.46
C LEU A 51 15.09 0.01 4.82
N LEU A 52 14.43 -1.15 4.91
CA LEU A 52 15.08 -2.43 5.16
C LEU A 52 16.16 -2.72 4.12
N GLY A 53 15.86 -2.58 2.82
CA GLY A 53 16.83 -2.80 1.74
C GLY A 53 18.04 -1.87 1.82
N GLY A 54 17.83 -0.59 2.14
CA GLY A 54 18.90 0.39 2.36
C GLY A 54 19.80 0.04 3.54
N LEU A 55 19.20 -0.34 4.68
CA LEU A 55 19.92 -0.77 5.87
C LEU A 55 20.72 -2.06 5.61
N LEU A 56 20.11 -3.06 4.97
CA LEU A 56 20.77 -4.30 4.60
C LEU A 56 21.90 -4.07 3.60
N THR A 57 21.76 -3.11 2.68
CA THR A 57 22.87 -2.67 1.81
C THR A 57 24.01 -2.07 2.64
N GLY A 58 23.69 -1.29 3.67
CA GLY A 58 24.68 -0.77 4.63
C GLY A 58 25.45 -1.87 5.38
N LEU A 59 24.86 -3.07 5.53
CA LEU A 59 25.49 -4.22 6.19
C LEU A 59 26.27 -5.10 5.20
N PHE A 60 25.66 -5.45 4.07
CA PHE A 60 26.13 -6.49 3.13
C PHE A 60 26.86 -5.98 1.89
N ALA A 61 27.06 -4.67 1.74
CA ALA A 61 27.79 -4.13 0.58
C ALA A 61 29.21 -4.72 0.48
N GLU A 62 29.45 -5.53 -0.56
CA GLU A 62 30.70 -6.24 -0.76
C GLU A 62 31.80 -5.30 -1.32
N PRO A 63 32.98 -5.21 -0.68
CA PRO A 63 34.06 -4.33 -1.12
C PRO A 63 34.48 -4.47 -2.58
N ALA A 64 34.57 -5.71 -3.10
CA ALA A 64 34.98 -5.97 -4.48
C ALA A 64 33.95 -5.45 -5.49
N LEU A 65 32.67 -5.69 -5.24
CA LEU A 65 31.57 -5.21 -6.08
C LEU A 65 31.42 -3.69 -5.99
N CYS A 66 31.60 -3.13 -4.80
CA CYS A 66 31.59 -1.68 -4.61
C CYS A 66 32.70 -1.00 -5.41
N ARG A 67 33.91 -1.56 -5.43
CA ARG A 67 35.03 -1.02 -6.22
C ARG A 67 34.79 -1.09 -7.72
N LEU A 68 34.07 -2.11 -8.18
CA LEU A 68 33.75 -2.30 -9.59
C LEU A 68 32.65 -1.34 -10.08
N LEU A 69 31.64 -1.08 -9.24
CA LEU A 69 30.40 -0.41 -9.65
C LEU A 69 30.27 1.03 -9.16
N LEU A 70 30.97 1.42 -8.09
CA LEU A 70 30.85 2.74 -7.50
C LEU A 70 32.08 3.60 -7.81
N PRO A 71 31.89 4.89 -8.11
CA PRO A 71 33.01 5.84 -8.23
C PRO A 71 33.66 6.15 -6.88
N VAL A 72 32.99 5.83 -5.77
CA VAL A 72 33.44 6.11 -4.41
C VAL A 72 34.36 4.99 -3.92
N THR A 73 35.64 5.32 -3.74
CA THR A 73 36.64 4.39 -3.22
C THR A 73 36.36 4.00 -1.77
N ASN A 74 36.81 2.80 -1.38
CA ASN A 74 36.72 2.26 -0.01
C ASN A 74 35.30 2.07 0.57
N SER A 75 34.27 2.07 -0.28
CA SER A 75 32.91 1.69 0.12
C SER A 75 32.82 0.21 0.45
N ARG A 76 32.27 -0.11 1.64
CA ARG A 76 32.05 -1.48 2.11
C ARG A 76 30.97 -1.49 3.18
N GLY A 77 30.25 -2.60 3.31
CA GLY A 77 29.24 -2.81 4.34
C GLY A 77 29.84 -3.07 5.71
N ALA A 78 29.02 -2.92 6.75
CA ALA A 78 29.46 -3.06 8.15
C ALA A 78 30.06 -4.44 8.47
N PHE A 79 29.58 -5.51 7.86
CA PHE A 79 30.08 -6.87 8.12
C PHE A 79 31.47 -7.16 7.55
N TYR A 80 31.99 -6.28 6.68
CA TYR A 80 33.34 -6.41 6.11
C TYR A 80 34.42 -5.67 6.90
N GLY A 81 34.08 -5.16 8.09
CA GLY A 81 35.03 -4.53 9.02
C GLY A 81 35.62 -3.19 8.54
N GLY A 82 36.59 -2.67 9.31
CA GLY A 82 37.24 -1.39 9.03
C GLY A 82 36.25 -0.22 9.02
N SER A 83 36.26 0.58 7.95
CA SER A 83 35.33 1.71 7.77
C SER A 83 33.89 1.31 7.41
N GLY A 84 33.55 0.01 7.44
CA GLY A 84 32.23 -0.49 7.02
C GLY A 84 31.06 0.05 7.84
N GLY A 85 31.25 0.31 9.14
CA GLY A 85 30.21 0.92 9.98
C GLY A 85 29.76 2.30 9.49
N VAL A 86 30.65 3.04 8.81
CA VAL A 86 30.32 4.35 8.22
C VAL A 86 29.30 4.19 7.09
N GLN A 87 29.34 3.09 6.34
CA GLN A 87 28.38 2.85 5.25
C GLN A 87 26.97 2.62 5.79
N PHE A 88 26.83 1.87 6.88
CA PHE A 88 25.53 1.70 7.53
C PHE A 88 24.97 3.04 8.03
N LEU A 89 25.80 3.87 8.65
CA LEU A 89 25.41 5.20 9.09
C LEU A 89 24.99 6.09 7.92
N LYS A 90 25.73 6.06 6.80
CA LYS A 90 25.36 6.79 5.58
C LYS A 90 23.99 6.38 5.07
N GLN A 91 23.68 5.09 5.04
CA GLN A 91 22.36 4.60 4.62
C GLN A 91 21.25 5.05 5.58
N LEU A 92 21.52 5.04 6.89
CA LEU A 92 20.56 5.54 7.87
C LEU A 92 20.29 7.04 7.69
N VAL A 93 21.33 7.86 7.55
CA VAL A 93 21.19 9.31 7.35
C VAL A 93 20.49 9.60 6.03
N ALA A 94 20.84 8.90 4.95
CA ALA A 94 20.17 9.04 3.66
C ALA A 94 18.68 8.67 3.77
N ALA A 95 18.34 7.59 4.46
CA ALA A 95 16.95 7.19 4.68
C ALA A 95 16.17 8.25 5.47
N LEU A 96 16.73 8.77 6.56
CA LEU A 96 16.11 9.83 7.35
C LEU A 96 15.90 11.11 6.55
N PHE A 97 16.88 11.47 5.71
CA PHE A 97 16.75 12.61 4.80
C PHE A 97 15.61 12.40 3.80
N VAL A 98 15.54 11.25 3.13
CA VAL A 98 14.48 10.94 2.17
C VAL A 98 13.11 10.93 2.84
N ILE A 99 12.99 10.34 4.04
CA ILE A 99 11.73 10.33 4.80
C ILE A 99 11.31 11.77 5.15
N GLY A 100 12.22 12.55 5.75
CA GLY A 100 11.92 13.94 6.14
C GLY A 100 11.56 14.81 4.93
N TRP A 101 12.32 14.70 3.84
CA TRP A 101 12.04 15.42 2.60
C TRP A 101 10.67 15.07 2.04
N ASN A 102 10.33 13.77 1.92
CA ASN A 102 9.03 13.35 1.39
C ASN A 102 7.86 13.79 2.27
N ILE A 103 8.00 13.72 3.60
CA ILE A 103 6.96 14.22 4.52
C ILE A 103 6.75 15.71 4.27
N VAL A 104 7.82 16.50 4.27
CA VAL A 104 7.72 17.96 4.11
C VAL A 104 7.16 18.33 2.73
N SER A 105 7.74 17.79 1.65
CA SER A 105 7.35 18.16 0.29
C SER A 105 5.93 17.70 -0.03
N THR A 106 5.57 16.47 0.32
CA THR A 106 4.23 15.93 0.03
C THR A 106 3.17 16.66 0.84
N THR A 107 3.42 16.94 2.13
CA THR A 107 2.48 17.74 2.93
C THR A 107 2.29 19.13 2.36
N ILE A 108 3.36 19.83 1.95
CA ILE A 108 3.24 21.15 1.32
C ILE A 108 2.38 21.08 0.05
N ILE A 109 2.65 20.12 -0.84
CA ILE A 109 1.90 19.96 -2.09
C ILE A 109 0.42 19.69 -1.80
N LEU A 110 0.12 18.75 -0.89
CA LEU A 110 -1.25 18.40 -0.53
C LEU A 110 -1.99 19.59 0.09
N LEU A 111 -1.35 20.32 1.02
CA LEU A 111 -1.96 21.51 1.63
C LEU A 111 -2.23 22.62 0.60
N VAL A 112 -1.36 22.79 -0.40
CA VAL A 112 -1.59 23.74 -1.49
C VAL A 112 -2.78 23.30 -2.35
N ILE A 113 -2.88 22.02 -2.70
CA ILE A 113 -4.02 21.50 -3.47
C ILE A 113 -5.33 21.63 -2.68
N GLN A 114 -5.28 21.42 -1.36
CA GLN A 114 -6.43 21.53 -0.45
C GLN A 114 -7.10 22.91 -0.47
N ILE A 115 -6.35 23.97 -0.82
CA ILE A 115 -6.91 25.33 -0.95
C ILE A 115 -7.91 25.41 -2.11
N PHE A 116 -7.72 24.61 -3.16
CA PHE A 116 -8.53 24.66 -4.37
C PHE A 116 -9.61 23.58 -4.40
N ILE A 117 -9.28 22.36 -3.96
CA ILE A 117 -10.18 21.20 -4.01
C ILE A 117 -10.02 20.31 -2.76
N PRO A 118 -11.10 19.69 -2.25
CA PRO A 118 -11.00 18.74 -1.15
C PRO A 118 -10.21 17.50 -1.59
N LEU A 119 -9.22 17.10 -0.78
CA LEU A 119 -8.35 15.95 -1.08
C LEU A 119 -9.02 14.59 -0.85
N ARG A 120 -10.05 14.55 0.00
CA ARG A 120 -10.77 13.33 0.38
C ARG A 120 -12.26 13.58 0.25
N MET A 121 -12.94 12.59 -0.32
CA MET A 121 -14.40 12.55 -0.42
C MET A 121 -15.03 12.52 0.99
N PRO A 122 -16.22 13.12 1.20
CA PRO A 122 -16.95 13.02 2.47
C PRO A 122 -17.22 11.56 2.84
N ASP A 123 -17.23 11.25 4.14
CA ASP A 123 -17.42 9.87 4.62
C ASP A 123 -18.75 9.25 4.14
N GLU A 124 -19.83 10.05 4.05
CA GLU A 124 -21.13 9.59 3.52
C GLU A 124 -21.05 9.13 2.05
N GLN A 125 -20.26 9.80 1.22
CA GLN A 125 -20.07 9.42 -0.18
C GLN A 125 -19.06 8.27 -0.31
N LEU A 126 -18.07 8.19 0.58
CA LEU A 126 -17.15 7.04 0.64
C LEU A 126 -17.86 5.73 1.00
N GLU A 127 -18.94 5.78 1.80
CA GLU A 127 -19.77 4.60 2.10
C GLU A 127 -20.55 4.10 0.88
N ILE A 128 -20.98 5.01 -0.01
CA ILE A 128 -21.66 4.67 -1.27
C ILE A 128 -20.63 4.16 -2.30
N GLY A 129 -19.45 4.77 -2.33
CA GLY A 129 -18.36 4.36 -3.19
C GLY A 129 -18.51 4.84 -4.64
N ASP A 130 -18.30 3.94 -5.60
CA ASP A 130 -18.18 4.25 -7.02
C ASP A 130 -19.46 4.87 -7.61
N ASP A 131 -20.64 4.45 -7.13
CA ASP A 131 -21.93 5.01 -7.54
C ASP A 131 -22.04 6.52 -7.19
N ALA A 132 -21.48 6.96 -6.06
CA ALA A 132 -21.44 8.37 -5.70
C ALA A 132 -20.42 9.19 -6.52
N ALA A 133 -19.35 8.55 -6.99
CA ALA A 133 -18.28 9.20 -7.74
C ALA A 133 -18.55 9.27 -9.25
N HIS A 134 -19.11 8.20 -9.80
CA HIS A 134 -19.18 7.91 -11.23
C HIS A 134 -20.60 7.52 -11.70
N GLY A 135 -21.54 7.25 -10.79
CA GLY A 135 -22.90 6.83 -11.12
C GLY A 135 -22.97 5.43 -11.75
N GLU A 136 -21.94 4.63 -11.50
CA GLU A 136 -21.80 3.27 -11.99
C GLU A 136 -21.49 2.30 -10.84
N GLU A 137 -21.96 1.07 -11.00
CA GLU A 137 -21.64 -0.05 -10.11
C GLU A 137 -20.64 -0.95 -10.85
N ALA A 138 -19.41 -1.06 -10.33
CA ALA A 138 -18.36 -1.88 -10.95
C ALA A 138 -18.78 -3.35 -11.13
N TYR A 139 -19.69 -3.85 -10.28
CA TYR A 139 -20.29 -5.18 -10.40
C TYR A 139 -21.80 -5.09 -10.24
N ALA A 140 -22.55 -5.36 -11.32
CA ALA A 140 -24.00 -5.54 -11.25
C ALA A 140 -24.35 -6.90 -10.62
N LEU A 141 -24.04 -7.10 -9.33
CA LEU A 141 -24.36 -8.32 -8.60
C LEU A 141 -25.88 -8.59 -8.50
N TRP A 142 -26.72 -7.60 -8.82
CA TRP A 142 -28.18 -7.68 -8.81
C TRP A 142 -28.85 -7.11 -10.08
N GLY A 143 -28.11 -6.88 -11.17
CA GLY A 143 -28.61 -6.23 -12.39
C GLY A 143 -29.53 -7.09 -13.26
N ASP A 144 -29.66 -8.37 -12.95
CA ASP A 144 -30.52 -9.35 -13.61
C ASP A 144 -31.62 -9.90 -12.68
N GLY A 145 -31.80 -9.29 -11.49
CA GLY A 145 -32.92 -9.60 -10.59
C GLY A 145 -32.80 -10.91 -9.80
N GLU A 146 -31.70 -11.63 -9.92
CA GLU A 146 -31.41 -12.82 -9.11
C GLU A 146 -30.56 -12.41 -7.89
N LYS A 147 -31.10 -12.56 -6.67
CA LYS A 147 -30.28 -12.47 -5.46
C LYS A 147 -29.40 -13.72 -5.38
N TYR A 148 -28.08 -13.54 -5.29
CA TYR A 148 -27.16 -14.65 -5.04
C TYR A 148 -27.50 -15.36 -3.72
N ASP A 149 -28.08 -16.56 -3.83
CA ASP A 149 -28.44 -17.45 -2.74
C ASP A 149 -27.37 -18.56 -2.62
N PRO A 150 -26.50 -18.52 -1.59
CA PRO A 150 -25.45 -19.51 -1.41
C PRO A 150 -25.97 -20.92 -1.07
N THR A 151 -27.29 -21.08 -0.87
CA THR A 151 -27.93 -22.37 -0.58
C THR A 151 -28.58 -23.03 -1.80
N ARG A 152 -28.68 -22.32 -2.94
CA ARG A 152 -29.26 -22.84 -4.19
C ARG A 152 -28.16 -23.36 -5.11
N HIS A 153 -27.78 -24.62 -4.94
CA HIS A 153 -27.22 -25.40 -6.03
C HIS A 153 -28.36 -25.82 -6.96
N GLY A 154 -28.36 -25.29 -8.18
CA GLY A 154 -29.51 -25.24 -9.08
C GLY A 154 -30.37 -26.51 -9.18
N SER A 155 -31.66 -26.34 -8.90
CA SER A 155 -32.74 -27.06 -9.57
C SER A 155 -33.96 -26.15 -9.61
N LEU A 156 -34.40 -25.77 -10.81
CA LEU A 156 -35.59 -24.95 -11.05
C LEU A 156 -36.83 -25.68 -10.53
N ASN A 157 -37.67 -24.98 -9.76
CA ASN A 157 -39.12 -25.06 -9.94
C ASN A 157 -39.88 -23.90 -9.29
N THR A 158 -40.98 -23.58 -9.95
CA THR A 158 -41.81 -22.37 -9.98
C THR A 158 -42.63 -22.13 -8.71
N GLY A 159 -42.81 -20.86 -8.32
CA GLY A 159 -44.06 -20.41 -7.68
C GLY A 159 -43.97 -19.50 -6.44
N THR A 160 -44.58 -18.30 -6.59
CA THR A 160 -45.37 -17.55 -5.59
C THR A 160 -44.71 -16.48 -4.69
N THR A 161 -45.08 -15.22 -5.00
CA THR A 161 -45.16 -13.94 -4.27
C THR A 161 -44.75 -13.79 -2.79
N GLY A 162 -43.99 -12.72 -2.50
CA GLY A 162 -43.90 -12.07 -1.18
C GLY A 162 -43.28 -10.66 -1.25
N VAL A 163 -44.02 -9.64 -0.81
CA VAL A 163 -43.66 -8.21 -0.82
C VAL A 163 -42.53 -7.90 0.18
N SER A 164 -41.49 -7.19 -0.25
CA SER A 164 -40.30 -6.81 0.53
C SER A 164 -40.47 -5.43 1.21
N PRO A 165 -40.11 -5.24 2.50
CA PRO A 165 -40.35 -4.01 3.26
C PRO A 165 -39.26 -2.93 3.10
N TYR A 166 -38.30 -3.09 2.18
CA TYR A 166 -37.26 -2.09 1.95
C TYR A 166 -37.77 -0.96 1.03
N VAL A 167 -38.63 -0.11 1.61
CA VAL A 167 -38.98 1.20 1.05
C VAL A 167 -37.85 2.15 1.39
N ASN A 168 -36.87 2.27 0.48
CA ASN A 168 -36.01 3.44 0.19
C ASN A 168 -34.63 2.96 -0.29
N GLY A 169 -34.57 2.64 -1.57
CA GLY A 169 -33.31 2.32 -2.24
C GLY A 169 -33.61 2.06 -3.71
N ALA A 170 -33.62 3.15 -4.48
CA ALA A 170 -33.68 3.26 -5.95
C ALA A 170 -34.77 4.25 -6.37
N ARG A 171 -34.44 5.55 -6.37
CA ARG A 171 -35.08 6.49 -7.31
C ARG A 171 -34.12 6.68 -8.46
N GLY A 172 -34.11 5.71 -9.37
CA GLY A 172 -33.60 5.91 -10.72
C GLY A 172 -34.36 7.08 -11.35
N VAL A 173 -33.62 8.04 -11.88
CA VAL A 173 -34.16 9.20 -12.60
C VAL A 173 -34.73 8.69 -13.92
N THR A 174 -36.06 8.57 -14.02
CA THR A 174 -36.71 8.33 -15.31
C THR A 174 -36.77 9.64 -16.08
N ILE A 175 -35.94 9.75 -17.10
CA ILE A 175 -36.02 10.78 -18.13
C ILE A 175 -37.24 10.48 -18.99
N ASN A 176 -38.30 11.27 -18.88
CA ASN A 176 -39.45 11.16 -19.79
C ASN A 176 -39.09 11.85 -21.11
N LEU A 177 -39.04 11.08 -22.19
CA LEU A 177 -39.19 11.57 -23.57
C LEU A 177 -40.66 11.81 -23.87
#